data_AF-A0A349MKS6-F1
#
_entry.id   AF-A0A349MKS6-F1
#
_cell.length_a   1.000
_cell.length_b   1.000
_cell.length_c   1.000
_cell.angle_alpha   90.00
_cell.angle_beta   90.00
_cell.angle_gamma   90.00
#
_symmetry.space_group_name_H-M   'P 1'
#
loop_
_entity.id
_entity.type
_entity.pdbx_description
1 polymer ?
#
loop_
_entity_poly.entity_id
_entity_poly.type
_entity_poly.pdbx_seq_one_letter_code
_entity_poly.pdbx_strand_id
1 'polypeptide(L)'
;MATIQKGSAMLALMALLVVVLGASFYYFLDPRSQYLAEREGTMRRMAWAVSGLVAYSGQSAGLLPCPDLDFPPDGRAEEVCTPIPGQLVGWLPWRTLGLPPLRDEAGNPLLYVVAPGSVNGGIGQQSLKLGNRSAAQAAVVIAPGMALFGQKRSQAVSQGADWVREWLEGANQTAARQVPESVFEQQGESLMFNDRLLPLPVEQLVKEATDKDRSH
;
A
#
# COMPACT_ATOMS: atom_id res chain seq x y z
N MET A 1 44.79 -56.87 2.55
CA MET A 1 44.69 -55.54 3.20
C MET A 1 43.50 -54.79 2.61
N ALA A 2 42.67 -54.22 3.50
CA ALA A 2 41.67 -53.17 3.28
C ALA A 2 40.46 -53.45 2.35
N THR A 3 39.37 -53.93 2.94
CA THR A 3 38.00 -53.75 2.41
C THR A 3 37.12 -53.08 3.45
N ILE A 4 37.39 -51.82 3.81
CA ILE A 4 36.43 -51.03 4.60
C ILE A 4 36.53 -49.55 4.18
N GLN A 5 35.84 -49.18 3.09
CA GLN A 5 35.66 -47.77 2.72
C GLN A 5 34.41 -47.54 1.86
N LYS A 6 33.26 -48.08 2.29
CA LYS A 6 31.95 -47.75 1.68
C LYS A 6 30.90 -47.30 2.71
N GLY A 7 31.05 -47.69 3.99
CA GLY A 7 30.11 -47.31 5.05
C GLY A 7 30.21 -45.85 5.50
N SER A 8 31.41 -45.28 5.57
CA SER A 8 31.61 -43.88 6.00
C SER A 8 31.10 -42.86 4.99
N ALA A 9 31.19 -43.16 3.69
CA ALA A 9 30.68 -42.30 2.63
C ALA A 9 29.15 -42.14 2.69
N MET A 10 28.43 -43.22 3.00
CA MET A 10 26.97 -43.19 3.10
C MET A 10 26.50 -42.44 4.35
N LEU A 11 27.21 -42.60 5.48
CA LEU A 11 26.95 -41.83 6.70
C LEU A 11 27.25 -40.34 6.51
N ALA A 12 28.33 -39.98 5.83
CA ALA A 12 28.66 -38.59 5.53
C ALA A 12 27.59 -37.95 4.63
N LEU A 13 27.10 -38.67 3.62
CA LEU A 13 26.07 -38.19 2.72
C LEU A 13 24.71 -38.06 3.42
N MET A 14 24.36 -39.00 4.30
CA MET A 14 23.15 -38.93 5.12
C MET A 14 23.22 -37.77 6.13
N ALA A 15 24.37 -37.56 6.79
CA ALA A 15 24.58 -36.43 7.69
C ALA A 15 24.44 -35.10 6.95
N LEU A 16 25.00 -34.99 5.73
CA LEU A 16 24.87 -33.81 4.90
C LEU A 16 23.41 -33.57 4.48
N LEU A 17 22.67 -34.63 4.16
CA LEU A 17 21.26 -34.55 3.81
C LEU A 17 20.40 -34.10 5.01
N VAL A 18 20.70 -34.59 6.22
CA VAL A 18 20.05 -34.13 7.47
C VAL A 18 20.34 -32.65 7.74
N VAL A 19 21.58 -32.19 7.51
CA VAL A 19 21.94 -30.78 7.67
C VAL A 19 21.20 -29.90 6.66
N VAL A 20 21.12 -30.32 5.40
CA VAL A 20 20.40 -29.57 4.35
C VAL A 20 18.91 -29.50 4.65
N LEU A 21 18.26 -30.64 4.91
CA LEU A 21 16.83 -30.67 5.22
C LEU A 21 16.51 -29.94 6.52
N GLY A 22 17.36 -30.08 7.54
CA GLY A 22 17.23 -29.35 8.81
C GLY A 22 17.33 -27.84 8.63
N ALA A 23 18.29 -27.37 7.82
CA ALA A 23 18.40 -25.96 7.48
C ALA A 23 17.17 -25.46 6.69
N SER A 24 16.72 -26.21 5.67
CA SER A 24 15.51 -25.86 4.92
C SER A 24 14.27 -25.78 5.81
N PHE A 25 14.07 -26.76 6.69
CA PHE A 25 12.95 -26.79 7.62
C PHE A 25 13.01 -25.63 8.63
N TYR A 26 14.21 -25.27 9.10
CA TYR A 26 14.42 -24.10 9.95
C TYR A 26 14.03 -22.79 9.26
N TYR A 27 14.42 -22.58 7.98
CA TYR A 27 14.02 -21.39 7.22
C TYR A 27 12.51 -21.33 6.95
N PHE A 28 11.84 -22.49 6.80
CA PHE A 28 10.39 -22.59 6.66
C PHE A 28 9.65 -22.22 7.96
N LEU A 29 10.26 -22.51 9.11
CA LEU A 29 9.71 -22.19 10.43
C LEU A 29 10.10 -20.82 10.96
N ASP A 30 11.01 -20.09 10.29
CA ASP A 30 11.42 -18.76 10.72
C ASP A 30 10.28 -17.75 10.44
N PRO A 31 9.57 -17.23 11.46
CA PRO A 31 8.50 -16.27 11.26
C PRO A 31 9.00 -14.97 10.60
N ARG A 32 10.30 -14.68 10.63
CA ARG A 32 10.88 -13.52 9.94
C ARG A 32 10.80 -13.66 8.42
N SER A 33 10.99 -14.85 7.87
CA SER A 33 10.98 -15.06 6.41
C SER A 33 9.57 -14.90 5.85
N GLN A 34 8.57 -15.45 6.54
CA GLN A 34 7.16 -15.30 6.21
C GLN A 34 6.72 -13.83 6.30
N TYR A 35 7.09 -13.17 7.39
CA TYR A 35 6.84 -11.75 7.57
C TYR A 35 7.42 -10.90 6.43
N LEU A 36 8.69 -11.12 6.07
CA LEU A 36 9.35 -10.44 4.94
C LEU A 36 8.64 -10.69 3.61
N ALA A 37 8.24 -11.93 3.33
CA ALA A 37 7.49 -12.28 2.13
C ALA A 37 6.13 -11.57 2.06
N GLU A 38 5.42 -11.47 3.19
CA GLU A 38 4.16 -10.72 3.27
C GLU A 38 4.38 -9.22 3.01
N ARG A 39 5.49 -8.66 3.50
CA ARG A 39 5.85 -7.26 3.22
C ARG A 39 6.00 -7.03 1.73
N GLU A 40 6.76 -7.90 1.08
CA GLU A 40 7.08 -7.78 -0.34
C GLU A 40 5.83 -7.93 -1.19
N GLY A 41 4.98 -8.90 -0.86
CA GLY A 41 3.70 -9.11 -1.52
C GLY A 41 2.77 -7.89 -1.43
N THR A 42 2.63 -7.31 -0.23
CA THR A 42 1.86 -6.08 -0.02
C THR A 42 2.44 -4.92 -0.82
N MET A 43 3.76 -4.69 -0.74
CA MET A 43 4.42 -3.60 -1.46
C MET A 43 4.28 -3.74 -2.98
N ARG A 44 4.35 -4.96 -3.52
CA ARG A 44 4.16 -5.22 -4.96
C ARG A 44 2.74 -4.86 -5.42
N ARG A 45 1.72 -5.18 -4.62
CA ARG A 45 0.33 -4.83 -4.95
C ARG A 45 0.10 -3.31 -4.84
N MET A 46 0.66 -2.66 -3.82
CA MET A 46 0.63 -1.19 -3.73
C MET A 46 1.36 -0.53 -4.91
N ALA A 47 2.50 -1.08 -5.33
CA ALA A 47 3.22 -0.57 -6.50
C ALA A 47 2.38 -0.70 -7.78
N TRP A 48 1.65 -1.80 -7.95
CA TRP A 48 0.71 -1.95 -9.07
C TRP A 48 -0.43 -0.91 -9.01
N ALA A 49 -0.95 -0.62 -7.82
CA ALA A 49 -1.92 0.46 -7.61
C ALA A 49 -1.35 1.83 -8.02
N VAL A 50 -0.12 2.16 -7.60
CA VAL A 50 0.56 3.41 -7.99
C VAL A 50 0.79 3.47 -9.50
N SER A 51 1.21 2.37 -10.14
CA SER A 51 1.32 2.32 -11.60
C SER A 51 -0.01 2.58 -12.30
N GLY A 52 -1.12 2.04 -11.78
CA GLY A 52 -2.46 2.32 -12.30
C GLY A 52 -2.84 3.81 -12.18
N LEU A 53 -2.52 4.44 -11.05
CA LEU A 53 -2.74 5.88 -10.84
C LEU A 53 -1.93 6.75 -11.82
N VAL A 54 -0.66 6.41 -12.04
CA VAL A 54 0.19 7.09 -13.03
C VAL A 54 -0.37 6.91 -14.44
N ALA A 55 -0.75 5.69 -14.82
CA ALA A 55 -1.36 5.40 -16.12
C ALA A 55 -2.68 6.16 -16.33
N TYR A 56 -3.52 6.26 -15.29
CA TYR A 56 -4.74 7.05 -15.31
C TYR A 56 -4.43 8.54 -15.51
N SER A 57 -3.48 9.10 -14.76
CA SER A 57 -3.10 10.52 -14.91
C SER A 57 -2.61 10.85 -16.32
N GLY A 58 -1.91 9.92 -16.97
CA GLY A 58 -1.48 10.09 -18.36
C GLY A 58 -2.67 10.23 -19.32
N GLN A 59 -3.83 9.63 -19.01
CA GLN A 59 -5.05 9.74 -19.82
C GLN A 59 -5.92 10.94 -19.42
N SER A 60 -5.80 11.40 -18.18
CA SER A 60 -6.64 12.43 -17.57
C SER A 60 -5.93 13.80 -17.44
N ALA A 61 -4.99 14.11 -18.34
CA ALA A 61 -4.22 15.36 -18.35
C ALA A 61 -3.55 15.67 -17.00
N GLY A 62 -2.99 14.64 -16.35
CA GLY A 62 -2.32 14.73 -15.05
C GLY A 62 -3.23 14.59 -13.84
N LEU A 63 -4.56 14.54 -14.02
CA LEU A 63 -5.51 14.37 -12.92
C LEU A 63 -5.53 12.94 -12.40
N LEU A 64 -5.63 12.81 -11.08
CA LEU A 64 -5.88 11.54 -10.40
C LEU A 64 -7.38 11.32 -10.17
N PRO A 65 -7.84 10.06 -10.10
CA PRO A 65 -9.25 9.78 -9.83
C PRO A 65 -9.58 10.09 -8.38
N CYS A 66 -10.85 10.35 -8.10
CA CYS A 66 -11.34 10.37 -6.73
C CYS A 66 -11.26 8.97 -6.09
N PRO A 67 -11.15 8.88 -4.76
CA PRO A 67 -11.27 7.61 -4.06
C PRO A 67 -12.64 6.96 -4.29
N ASP A 68 -12.70 5.65 -4.05
CA ASP A 68 -13.95 4.90 -3.91
C ASP A 68 -14.44 5.08 -2.46
N LEU A 69 -15.61 5.69 -2.26
CA LEU A 69 -16.17 5.94 -0.93
C LEU A 69 -17.27 4.93 -0.55
N ASP A 70 -17.59 4.00 -1.44
CA ASP A 70 -18.58 2.96 -1.20
C ASP A 70 -18.08 1.95 -0.17
N PHE A 71 -19.02 1.35 0.56
CA PHE A 71 -18.69 0.18 1.36
C PHE A 71 -19.82 -0.86 1.30
N PRO A 72 -19.50 -2.12 0.92
CA PRO A 72 -18.17 -2.59 0.49
C PRO A 72 -17.71 -1.89 -0.80
N PRO A 73 -16.38 -1.70 -1.01
CA PRO A 73 -15.85 -0.99 -2.18
C PRO A 73 -16.29 -1.68 -3.47
N ASP A 74 -16.88 -0.92 -4.38
CA ASP A 74 -17.31 -1.42 -5.68
C ASP A 74 -16.20 -1.29 -6.76
N GLY A 75 -15.12 -0.59 -6.40
CA GLY A 75 -13.92 -0.33 -7.18
C GLY A 75 -13.99 0.89 -8.09
N ARG A 76 -15.07 1.67 -8.04
CA ARG A 76 -15.26 2.85 -8.89
C ARG A 76 -14.88 4.12 -8.15
N ALA A 77 -14.29 5.05 -8.88
CA ALA A 77 -13.98 6.36 -8.35
C ALA A 77 -15.27 7.15 -8.23
N GLU A 78 -15.43 7.90 -7.14
CA GLU A 78 -16.51 8.87 -7.07
C GLU A 78 -16.42 9.87 -8.22
N GLU A 79 -17.56 10.26 -8.78
CA GLU A 79 -17.58 11.24 -9.88
C GLU A 79 -17.05 12.60 -9.45
N VAL A 80 -17.29 12.96 -8.18
CA VAL A 80 -16.86 14.22 -7.58
C VAL A 80 -16.38 13.98 -6.16
N CYS A 81 -15.11 14.27 -5.91
CA CYS A 81 -14.54 14.43 -4.59
C CYS A 81 -14.23 15.91 -4.39
N THR A 82 -14.98 16.55 -3.51
CA THR A 82 -14.66 17.92 -3.11
C THR A 82 -13.50 17.90 -2.11
N PRO A 83 -12.72 18.99 -1.97
CA PRO A 83 -11.73 19.12 -0.91
C PRO A 83 -12.38 19.37 0.46
N ILE A 84 -13.45 18.63 0.77
CA ILE A 84 -14.05 18.53 2.08
C ILE A 84 -13.41 17.33 2.78
N PRO A 85 -13.09 17.44 4.08
CA PRO A 85 -12.59 16.33 4.88
C PRO A 85 -13.39 15.05 4.66
N GLY A 86 -12.69 13.97 4.29
CA GLY A 86 -13.26 12.65 4.08
C GLY A 86 -13.53 12.26 2.62
N GLN A 87 -13.66 13.18 1.66
CA GLN A 87 -13.87 12.78 0.26
C GLN A 87 -12.58 12.51 -0.53
N LEU A 88 -11.44 12.90 0.05
CA LEU A 88 -10.11 12.70 -0.53
C LEU A 88 -9.37 11.49 0.07
N VAL A 89 -10.09 10.71 0.89
CA VAL A 89 -9.58 9.51 1.57
C VAL A 89 -10.64 8.42 1.45
N GLY A 90 -10.30 7.30 0.84
CA GLY A 90 -11.24 6.20 0.61
C GLY A 90 -10.53 4.92 0.18
N TRP A 91 -11.27 4.00 -0.42
CA TRP A 91 -10.71 2.82 -1.06
C TRP A 91 -10.03 3.17 -2.38
N LEU A 92 -9.07 2.34 -2.77
CA LEU A 92 -8.48 2.40 -4.09
C LEU A 92 -9.56 2.08 -5.15
N PRO A 93 -9.81 2.97 -6.13
CA PRO A 93 -10.81 2.75 -7.18
C PRO A 93 -10.28 1.80 -8.26
N TRP A 94 -10.03 0.54 -7.90
CA TRP A 94 -9.33 -0.44 -8.71
C TRP A 94 -9.98 -0.71 -10.08
N ARG A 95 -11.31 -0.65 -10.21
CA ARG A 95 -11.98 -0.76 -11.51
C ARG A 95 -11.72 0.45 -12.39
N THR A 96 -11.80 1.66 -11.84
CA THR A 96 -11.46 2.89 -12.56
C THR A 96 -10.02 2.85 -13.08
N LEU A 97 -9.11 2.25 -12.32
CA LEU A 97 -7.71 2.08 -12.70
C LEU A 97 -7.46 0.89 -13.66
N GLY A 98 -8.48 0.11 -14.01
CA GLY A 98 -8.32 -1.09 -14.85
C GLY A 98 -7.53 -2.22 -14.17
N LEU A 99 -7.55 -2.27 -12.85
CA LEU A 99 -6.82 -3.23 -12.02
C LEU A 99 -7.75 -4.33 -11.48
N PRO A 100 -7.23 -5.51 -11.09
CA PRO A 100 -7.97 -6.42 -10.23
C PRO A 100 -8.20 -5.81 -8.84
N PRO A 101 -9.11 -6.37 -8.00
CA PRO A 101 -9.32 -5.90 -6.63
C PRO A 101 -8.10 -6.20 -5.75
N LEU A 102 -7.14 -5.28 -5.75
CA LEU A 102 -5.89 -5.39 -5.01
C LEU A 102 -6.15 -5.36 -3.49
N ARG A 103 -5.54 -6.30 -2.77
CA ARG A 103 -5.63 -6.44 -1.32
C ARG A 103 -4.24 -6.54 -0.72
N ASP A 104 -4.03 -6.15 0.52
CA ASP A 104 -2.80 -6.47 1.23
C ASP A 104 -2.70 -7.98 1.56
N GLU A 105 -1.58 -8.42 2.13
CA GLU A 105 -1.41 -9.84 2.49
C GLU A 105 -2.30 -10.29 3.66
N ALA A 106 -2.86 -9.34 4.42
CA ALA A 106 -3.90 -9.62 5.42
C ALA A 106 -5.31 -9.69 4.80
N GLY A 107 -5.44 -9.56 3.47
CA GLY A 107 -6.71 -9.66 2.74
C GLY A 107 -7.56 -8.39 2.74
N ASN A 108 -7.05 -7.27 3.23
CA ASN A 108 -7.79 -6.01 3.31
C ASN A 108 -7.68 -5.23 2.00
N PRO A 109 -8.71 -4.47 1.61
CA PRO A 109 -8.61 -3.60 0.44
C PRO A 109 -7.57 -2.51 0.68
N LEU A 110 -6.92 -2.06 -0.39
CA LEU A 110 -6.00 -0.92 -0.31
C LEU A 110 -6.81 0.38 -0.16
N LEU A 111 -6.34 1.25 0.73
CA LEU A 111 -6.80 2.61 0.90
C LEU A 111 -6.01 3.56 0.01
N TYR A 112 -6.63 4.68 -0.31
CA TYR A 112 -6.11 5.68 -1.23
C TYR A 112 -6.45 7.08 -0.74
N VAL A 113 -5.42 7.91 -0.66
CA VAL A 113 -5.51 9.31 -0.27
C VAL A 113 -4.99 10.16 -1.42
N VAL A 114 -5.76 11.14 -1.85
CA VAL A 114 -5.39 12.03 -2.96
C VAL A 114 -5.27 13.48 -2.51
N ALA A 115 -4.25 14.17 -3.00
CA ALA A 115 -4.11 15.61 -2.77
C ALA A 115 -5.20 16.38 -3.54
N PRO A 116 -5.81 17.44 -2.96
CA PRO A 116 -6.76 18.28 -3.68
C PRO A 116 -6.24 18.77 -5.03
N GLY A 117 -4.98 19.22 -5.08
CA GLY A 117 -4.34 19.68 -6.31
C GLY A 117 -4.31 18.63 -7.42
N SER A 118 -4.32 17.35 -7.06
CA SER A 118 -4.25 16.25 -8.02
C SER A 118 -5.62 15.88 -8.60
N VAL A 119 -6.73 16.34 -8.01
CA VAL A 119 -8.09 16.09 -8.53
C VAL A 119 -8.69 17.32 -9.23
N ASN A 120 -8.19 18.53 -8.94
CA ASN A 120 -8.75 19.79 -9.47
C ASN A 120 -7.85 20.50 -10.50
N GLY A 121 -6.74 19.89 -10.92
CA GLY A 121 -5.83 20.44 -11.94
C GLY A 121 -4.72 21.34 -11.38
N GLY A 122 -4.64 21.53 -10.07
CA GLY A 122 -3.54 22.20 -9.39
C GLY A 122 -2.41 21.25 -8.98
N ILE A 123 -1.87 20.42 -9.88
CA ILE A 123 -0.82 19.44 -9.53
C ILE A 123 0.38 20.15 -8.87
N GLY A 124 0.81 19.66 -7.71
CA GLY A 124 1.85 20.30 -6.90
C GLY A 124 1.37 21.45 -6.01
N GLN A 125 0.17 21.96 -6.24
CA GLN A 125 -0.55 22.80 -5.28
C GLN A 125 -1.29 21.91 -4.28
N GLN A 126 -1.47 22.37 -3.04
CA GLN A 126 -2.24 21.64 -2.01
C GLN A 126 -1.83 20.15 -1.88
N SER A 127 -0.53 19.87 -1.95
CA SER A 127 0.02 18.51 -1.90
C SER A 127 -0.03 17.92 -0.49
N LEU A 128 -0.06 16.59 -0.41
CA LEU A 128 0.07 15.87 0.85
C LEU A 128 1.53 15.87 1.35
N LYS A 129 1.69 15.74 2.67
CA LYS A 129 2.99 15.57 3.34
C LYS A 129 3.11 14.16 3.90
N LEU A 130 4.32 13.59 3.82
CA LEU A 130 4.64 12.28 4.37
C LEU A 130 5.83 12.39 5.33
N GLY A 131 5.54 12.46 6.63
CA GLY A 131 6.51 12.67 7.70
C GLY A 131 7.45 13.84 7.40
N ASN A 132 8.76 13.60 7.52
CA ASN A 132 9.80 14.58 7.25
C ASN A 132 10.28 14.58 5.79
N ARG A 133 9.58 13.93 4.86
CA ARG A 133 9.97 13.94 3.45
C ARG A 133 9.73 15.33 2.86
N SER A 134 10.72 15.85 2.16
CA SER A 134 10.65 17.17 1.53
C SER A 134 9.84 17.17 0.23
N ALA A 135 9.67 16.01 -0.42
CA ALA A 135 8.92 15.89 -1.67
C ALA A 135 7.41 16.05 -1.43
N ALA A 136 6.75 16.82 -2.29
CA ALA A 136 5.30 16.97 -2.30
C ALA A 136 4.64 15.69 -2.81
N GLN A 137 3.61 15.20 -2.12
CA GLN A 137 2.93 13.96 -2.52
C GLN A 137 1.59 14.29 -3.22
N ALA A 138 1.38 13.70 -4.39
CA ALA A 138 0.14 13.81 -5.14
C ALA A 138 -0.92 12.82 -4.63
N ALA A 139 -0.47 11.66 -4.18
CA ALA A 139 -1.30 10.68 -3.50
C ALA A 139 -0.48 9.78 -2.58
N VAL A 140 -1.17 9.04 -1.72
CA VAL A 140 -0.60 7.95 -0.92
C VAL A 140 -1.53 6.74 -1.01
N VAL A 141 -0.98 5.60 -1.43
CA VAL A 141 -1.67 4.31 -1.30
C VAL A 141 -1.32 3.73 0.07
N ILE A 142 -2.31 3.23 0.79
CA ILE A 142 -2.14 2.73 2.16
C ILE A 142 -2.64 1.28 2.22
N ALA A 143 -1.81 0.39 2.76
CA ALA A 143 -2.22 -0.95 3.16
C ALA A 143 -2.41 -0.95 4.70
N PRO A 144 -3.62 -1.21 5.20
CA PRO A 144 -3.93 -1.13 6.63
C PRO A 144 -3.44 -2.34 7.44
N GLY A 145 -2.93 -3.39 6.78
CA GLY A 145 -2.42 -4.58 7.46
C GLY A 145 -3.49 -5.32 8.25
N MET A 146 -3.10 -6.22 9.14
CA MET A 146 -4.05 -6.93 10.02
C MET A 146 -4.74 -5.97 11.00
N ALA A 147 -5.99 -6.26 11.36
CA ALA A 147 -6.67 -5.47 12.39
C ALA A 147 -5.94 -5.56 13.74
N LEU A 148 -5.56 -4.41 14.30
CA LEU A 148 -4.95 -4.35 15.62
C LEU A 148 -6.01 -4.38 16.74
N PHE A 149 -5.58 -4.65 17.96
CA PHE A 149 -6.49 -4.74 19.10
C PHE A 149 -7.30 -3.45 19.28
N GLY A 150 -8.62 -3.58 19.32
CA GLY A 150 -9.55 -2.45 19.49
C GLY A 150 -9.92 -1.73 18.19
N GLN A 151 -9.30 -2.04 17.05
CA GLN A 151 -9.81 -1.57 15.76
C GLN A 151 -11.14 -2.23 15.45
N LYS A 152 -12.15 -1.41 15.15
CA LYS A 152 -13.47 -1.87 14.71
C LYS A 152 -13.61 -1.56 13.24
N ARG A 153 -13.16 -2.49 12.38
CA ARG A 153 -13.29 -2.37 10.92
C ARG A 153 -14.74 -2.66 10.48
N SER A 154 -15.70 -1.90 11.01
CA SER A 154 -17.13 -2.14 10.84
C SER A 154 -17.90 -0.84 10.62
N GLN A 155 -18.68 -0.79 9.53
CA GLN A 155 -19.51 0.34 9.10
C GLN A 155 -20.53 0.93 10.08
N ALA A 156 -20.74 0.37 11.28
CA ALA A 156 -21.79 0.84 12.18
C ALA A 156 -21.51 2.24 12.78
N VAL A 157 -20.35 2.82 12.50
CA VAL A 157 -19.93 4.11 13.04
C VAL A 157 -20.02 5.19 11.96
N SER A 158 -21.19 5.85 11.96
CA SER A 158 -21.48 7.20 11.47
C SER A 158 -21.52 7.47 9.96
N GLN A 159 -22.58 8.18 9.55
CA GLN A 159 -22.73 8.77 8.22
C GLN A 159 -21.53 9.68 7.92
N GLY A 160 -20.83 9.41 6.82
CA GLY A 160 -19.69 10.19 6.34
C GLY A 160 -18.40 9.36 6.21
N ALA A 161 -17.40 9.91 5.52
CA ALA A 161 -16.14 9.23 5.23
C ALA A 161 -15.16 9.11 6.44
N ASP A 162 -15.66 9.29 7.66
CA ASP A 162 -14.90 9.06 8.90
C ASP A 162 -14.60 7.57 9.13
N TRP A 163 -15.27 6.65 8.42
CA TRP A 163 -15.10 5.20 8.56
C TRP A 163 -13.69 4.71 8.18
N VAL A 164 -12.99 5.39 7.26
CA VAL A 164 -11.63 4.99 6.83
C VAL A 164 -10.65 5.02 8.01
N ARG A 165 -10.91 5.88 8.99
CA ARG A 165 -10.06 6.05 10.17
C ARG A 165 -10.03 4.81 11.06
N GLU A 166 -11.07 3.98 11.03
CA GLU A 166 -11.12 2.75 11.82
C GLU A 166 -10.19 1.65 11.26
N TRP A 167 -9.63 1.88 10.07
CA TRP A 167 -8.69 1.00 9.38
C TRP A 167 -7.24 1.42 9.52
N LEU A 168 -6.98 2.64 9.99
CA LEU A 168 -5.65 3.24 10.11
C LEU A 168 -5.24 3.40 11.58
N GLU A 169 -3.95 3.60 11.84
CA GLU A 169 -3.40 3.79 13.18
C GLU A 169 -2.71 5.13 13.39
N GLY A 170 -2.57 5.51 14.66
CA GLY A 170 -1.72 6.60 15.11
C GLY A 170 -1.93 7.91 14.34
N ALA A 171 -0.84 8.45 13.79
CA ALA A 171 -0.88 9.69 13.02
C ALA A 171 -1.71 9.57 11.74
N ASN A 172 -1.74 8.41 11.09
CA ASN A 172 -2.48 8.19 9.84
C ASN A 172 -4.00 8.24 10.05
N GLN A 173 -4.47 7.69 11.17
CA GLN A 173 -5.88 7.80 11.59
C GLN A 173 -6.33 9.26 11.77
N THR A 174 -5.44 10.11 12.28
CA THR A 174 -5.72 11.55 12.48
C THR A 174 -5.60 12.31 11.17
N ALA A 175 -4.55 12.03 10.39
CA ALA A 175 -4.28 12.60 9.07
C ALA A 175 -5.45 12.41 8.10
N ALA A 176 -6.05 11.21 8.07
CA ALA A 176 -7.20 10.90 7.22
C ALA A 176 -8.42 11.83 7.47
N ARG A 177 -8.53 12.43 8.66
CA ARG A 177 -9.61 13.39 8.99
C ARG A 177 -9.32 14.82 8.52
N GLN A 178 -8.07 15.13 8.22
CA GLN A 178 -7.59 16.52 8.09
C GLN A 178 -6.99 16.81 6.71
N VAL A 179 -7.22 15.94 5.72
CA VAL A 179 -6.82 16.24 4.33
C VAL A 179 -7.48 17.56 3.91
N PRO A 180 -6.70 18.57 3.43
CA PRO A 180 -5.34 18.44 2.86
C PRO A 180 -4.15 18.83 3.72
N GLU A 181 -4.32 19.37 4.92
CA GLU A 181 -3.20 19.80 5.77
C GLU A 181 -2.56 18.63 6.55
N SER A 182 -2.99 17.40 6.25
CA SER A 182 -2.60 16.18 6.90
C SER A 182 -1.15 15.77 6.61
N VAL A 183 -0.45 15.34 7.66
CA VAL A 183 0.85 14.66 7.56
C VAL A 183 0.63 13.18 7.82
N PHE A 184 0.82 12.36 6.80
CA PHE A 184 0.84 10.91 6.95
C PHE A 184 2.22 10.47 7.45
N GLU A 185 2.32 9.35 8.15
CA GLU A 185 3.58 8.85 8.70
C GLU A 185 3.78 7.36 8.41
N GLN A 186 5.00 7.02 8.00
CA GLN A 186 5.46 5.64 7.97
C GLN A 186 6.29 5.40 9.23
N GLN A 187 5.83 4.47 10.08
CA GLN A 187 6.56 4.03 11.26
C GLN A 187 6.96 2.55 11.13
N GLY A 188 7.83 2.09 12.03
CA GLY A 188 8.14 0.67 12.18
C GLY A 188 6.95 -0.07 12.77
N GLU A 189 6.72 -1.31 12.35
CA GLU A 189 5.58 -2.06 12.84
C GLU A 189 5.69 -2.37 14.33
N SER A 190 4.55 -2.29 15.02
CA SER A 190 4.41 -2.53 16.44
C SER A 190 3.03 -3.11 16.74
N LEU A 191 2.76 -3.43 18.01
CA LEU A 191 1.43 -3.85 18.45
C LEU A 191 0.34 -2.77 18.25
N MET A 192 0.74 -1.53 17.97
CA MET A 192 -0.14 -0.37 17.86
C MET A 192 -0.07 0.32 16.48
N PHE A 193 0.75 -0.18 15.55
CA PHE A 193 0.94 0.42 14.24
C PHE A 193 1.40 -0.64 13.24
N ASN A 194 0.66 -0.82 12.15
CA ASN A 194 1.05 -1.69 11.04
C ASN A 194 0.63 -1.17 9.65
N ASP A 195 0.17 0.07 9.57
CA ASP A 195 -0.02 0.82 8.33
C ASP A 195 1.26 0.85 7.47
N ARG A 196 1.06 0.61 6.18
CA ARG A 196 2.10 0.72 5.14
C ARG A 196 1.69 1.71 4.09
N LEU A 197 2.59 2.65 3.80
CA LEU A 197 2.34 3.77 2.92
C LEU A 197 3.28 3.69 1.72
N LEU A 198 2.70 3.73 0.52
CA LEU A 198 3.42 3.91 -0.72
C LEU A 198 3.04 5.27 -1.32
N PRO A 199 3.92 6.28 -1.20
CA PRO A 199 3.67 7.59 -1.77
C PRO A 199 3.76 7.59 -3.30
N LEU A 200 2.96 8.47 -3.91
CA LEU A 200 3.09 8.91 -5.30
C LEU A 200 3.50 10.40 -5.29
N PRO A 201 4.79 10.71 -5.53
CA PRO A 201 5.28 12.08 -5.55
C PRO A 201 4.71 12.89 -6.72
N VAL A 202 4.52 14.20 -6.50
CA VAL A 202 4.09 15.14 -7.55
C VAL A 202 5.05 15.11 -8.74
N GLU A 203 6.35 15.02 -8.47
CA GLU A 203 7.40 15.04 -9.48
C GLU A 203 7.28 13.85 -10.44
N GLN A 204 6.77 12.71 -9.97
CA GLN A 204 6.53 11.54 -10.79
C GLN A 204 5.38 11.78 -11.78
N LEU A 205 4.30 12.43 -11.36
CA LEU A 205 3.18 12.77 -12.24
C LEU A 205 3.58 13.81 -13.30
N VAL A 206 4.31 14.85 -12.88
CA VAL A 206 4.79 15.89 -13.79
C VAL A 206 5.71 15.30 -14.85
N LYS A 207 6.62 14.40 -14.46
CA LYS A 207 7.51 13.73 -15.41
C LYS A 207 6.71 12.94 -16.45
N GLU A 208 5.75 12.13 -16.02
CA GLU A 208 4.92 11.31 -16.91
C GLU A 208 4.14 12.18 -17.90
N ALA A 209 3.56 13.30 -17.43
CA ALA A 209 2.86 14.25 -18.29
C ALA A 209 3.79 14.85 -19.35
N THR A 210 5.01 15.26 -18.97
CA THR A 210 5.97 15.87 -19.90
C THR A 210 6.56 14.89 -20.92
N ASP A 211 6.73 13.62 -20.54
CA ASP A 211 7.25 12.60 -21.46
C ASP A 211 6.21 12.24 -22.53
N LYS A 212 4.91 12.28 -22.20
CA LYS A 212 3.82 12.07 -23.16
C LYS A 212 3.76 13.18 -24.21
N ASP A 213 3.93 14.44 -23.82
CA ASP A 213 3.92 15.59 -24.74
C ASP A 213 5.07 15.55 -25.77
N ARG A 214 6.17 14.85 -25.47
CA ARG A 214 7.31 14.68 -26.38
C ARG A 214 7.16 13.52 -27.38
N SER A 215 6.14 12.69 -27.20
CA SER A 215 5.89 11.50 -28.02
C SER A 215 4.94 11.73 -29.20
N HIS A 216 4.44 12.97 -29.35
CA HIS A 216 3.57 13.44 -30.43
C HIS A 216 4.28 14.54 -31.24
#